data_AF-A0A6J8AW03-F1
#
_entry.id   AF-A0A6J8AW03-F1
#
_cell.length_a   1.000
_cell.length_b   1.000
_cell.length_c   1.000
_cell.angle_alpha   90.00
_cell.angle_beta   90.00
_cell.angle_gamma   90.00
#
_symmetry.space_group_name_H-M   'P 1'
#
loop_
_entity.id
_entity.type
_entity.pdbx_description
1 polymer ?
#
loop_
_entity_poly.entity_id
_entity_poly.type
_entity_poly.pdbx_seq_one_letter_code
_entity_poly.pdbx_strand_id
1 'polypeptide(L)'
;MKRQSCTISRLQQQVKKLKIQLSHISKGKIEHSVECVEKGVQCNTLKGLISDLHSEIDILHSELNSATGTCMDNNINEFRCAVHPVLQFADICQKEIMKFESNIGFCAALDSKSSSDSKTLTLLRFVSKLFYKDRSGDPLYASIYMKDKGIKSIPVMNFRGNRFNVLFFNAAGTFYLAFHLLSDVSTSLFEESLLDSQTETILAKLVVVLHCKCELLFKDFLKHGKYYEPSNNIIKKSASCPPTNICLERLMAKVDSKFKSAPNCNINSLENTIMNSGYQTGAWLEKKSSDDKKNIISEARKSHRSNIKIMKERKSNLFKSHVAIIRQREEQQKKKLEKKSNHKQDILEQMREIGIWEHGNKINTELEKCRTKTQKIKSLKQQFNMIKELVTVNCEQKHLFLYSCKGKPYSELKLVENLVQLLDIKKHQSSQNSSENDFYLAKLSKERELLIGYQILHVWHDDEKQMDCNWLGKILTYDSGTFKIEYWNKDILTSSSKECYDMQIGEIVTDYKNGSLQFTDKDA
;
A
#
# COMPACT_ATOMS: atom_id res chain seq x y z
N MET A 1 -0.32 35.70 15.88
CA MET A 1 1.13 35.97 16.04
C MET A 1 1.66 35.73 17.46
N LYS A 2 1.10 36.31 18.55
CA LYS A 2 1.66 36.13 19.93
C LYS A 2 1.69 34.70 20.48
N ARG A 3 0.82 33.77 20.04
CA ARG A 3 0.79 32.38 20.53
C ARG A 3 1.72 31.40 19.77
N GLN A 4 1.94 31.59 18.46
CA GLN A 4 2.90 30.76 17.69
C GLN A 4 4.36 31.08 18.05
N SER A 5 4.67 32.36 18.30
CA SER A 5 5.97 32.78 18.83
C SER A 5 6.28 32.16 20.21
N CYS A 6 5.25 31.94 21.04
CA CYS A 6 5.38 31.29 22.34
C CYS A 6 5.70 29.78 22.22
N THR A 7 5.06 29.05 21.30
CA THR A 7 5.34 27.62 21.09
C THR A 7 6.73 27.38 20.50
N ILE A 8 7.15 28.20 19.53
CA ILE A 8 8.48 28.10 18.92
C ILE A 8 9.57 28.47 19.95
N SER A 9 9.36 29.52 20.75
CA SER A 9 10.29 29.89 21.83
C SER A 9 10.40 28.78 22.88
N ARG A 10 9.29 28.10 23.21
CA ARG A 10 9.26 27.00 24.19
C ARG A 10 9.99 25.75 23.67
N LEU A 11 9.85 25.43 22.38
CA LEU A 11 10.60 24.34 21.73
C LEU A 11 12.09 24.67 21.61
N GLN A 12 12.45 25.90 21.25
CA GLN A 12 13.85 26.35 21.21
C GLN A 12 14.49 26.31 22.61
N GLN A 13 13.74 26.67 23.66
CA GLN A 13 14.19 26.60 25.04
C GLN A 13 14.35 25.14 25.52
N GLN A 14 13.49 24.22 25.09
CA GLN A 14 13.64 22.78 25.35
C GLN A 14 14.83 22.17 24.63
N VAL A 15 15.07 22.52 23.35
CA VAL A 15 16.25 22.08 22.60
C VAL A 15 17.53 22.63 23.23
N LYS A 16 17.54 23.89 23.68
CA LYS A 16 18.68 24.47 24.41
C LYS A 16 18.93 23.75 25.73
N LYS A 17 17.87 23.39 26.48
CA LYS A 17 17.97 22.62 27.72
C LYS A 17 18.53 21.20 27.48
N LEU A 18 18.08 20.52 26.42
CA LEU A 18 18.59 19.21 26.03
C LEU A 18 20.06 19.27 25.55
N LYS A 19 20.46 20.32 24.82
CA LYS A 19 21.86 20.53 24.44
C LYS A 19 22.77 20.80 25.65
N ILE A 20 22.26 21.53 26.65
CA ILE A 20 22.97 21.77 27.91
C ILE A 20 23.05 20.48 28.75
N GLN A 21 21.98 19.67 28.77
CA GLN A 21 22.01 18.37 29.44
C GLN A 21 22.98 17.40 28.75
N LEU A 22 23.00 17.37 27.42
CA LEU A 22 23.98 16.59 26.65
C LEU A 22 25.41 17.09 26.85
N SER A 23 25.64 18.40 26.99
CA SER A 23 26.96 18.95 27.28
C SER A 23 27.40 18.74 28.74
N HIS A 24 26.46 18.68 29.69
CA HIS A 24 26.75 18.28 31.06
C HIS A 24 26.94 16.77 31.20
N ILE A 25 26.30 15.94 30.37
CA ILE A 25 26.57 14.50 30.31
C ILE A 25 27.94 14.24 29.67
N SER A 26 28.32 15.03 28.65
CA SER A 26 29.65 14.95 28.04
C SER A 26 30.77 15.51 28.93
N LYS A 27 30.49 16.51 29.78
CA LYS A 27 31.45 17.09 30.74
C LYS A 27 31.48 16.38 32.10
N GLY A 28 30.33 15.93 32.60
CA GLY A 28 30.20 15.23 33.88
C GLY A 28 30.80 13.82 33.86
N LYS A 29 30.94 13.20 32.68
CA LYS A 29 31.76 12.00 32.49
C LYS A 29 33.26 12.29 32.42
N ILE A 30 33.69 13.54 32.24
CA ILE A 30 35.11 13.93 32.24
C ILE A 30 35.61 14.14 33.68
N GLU A 31 34.78 14.68 34.58
CA GLU A 31 35.16 14.89 35.99
C GLU A 31 35.09 13.61 36.83
N HIS A 32 34.19 12.66 36.52
CA HIS A 32 34.22 11.32 37.13
C HIS A 32 35.22 10.35 36.47
N SER A 33 35.92 10.76 35.41
CA SER A 33 36.93 9.92 34.72
C SER A 33 38.38 10.22 35.12
N VAL A 34 38.64 11.15 36.04
CA VAL A 34 40.00 11.37 36.55
C VAL A 34 40.44 10.26 37.51
N GLU A 35 39.51 9.42 38.01
CA GLU A 35 39.82 8.33 38.94
C GLU A 35 39.83 6.92 38.34
N CYS A 36 39.58 6.76 37.03
CA CYS A 36 39.69 5.47 36.35
C CYS A 36 40.64 5.56 35.16
N VAL A 37 41.91 5.86 35.47
CA VAL A 37 43.05 5.55 34.60
C VAL A 37 43.31 4.05 34.69
N GLU A 38 42.46 3.24 34.06
CA GLU A 38 42.80 1.86 33.64
C GLU A 38 41.63 1.32 32.81
N LYS A 39 41.95 0.84 31.59
CA LYS A 39 41.05 0.32 30.52
C LYS A 39 40.59 1.33 29.46
N GLY A 40 41.57 1.80 28.68
CA GLY A 40 41.40 2.59 27.45
C GLY A 40 40.78 1.86 26.25
N VAL A 41 39.79 0.99 26.43
CA VAL A 41 39.20 0.19 25.33
C VAL A 41 37.75 0.60 24.98
N GLN A 42 36.98 1.24 25.88
CA GLN A 42 35.54 1.48 25.64
C GLN A 42 35.17 2.82 24.98
N CYS A 43 36.03 3.85 25.00
CA CYS A 43 35.67 5.18 24.45
C CYS A 43 35.83 5.27 22.92
N ASN A 44 36.72 4.46 22.34
CA ASN A 44 36.93 4.43 20.89
C ASN A 44 35.78 3.72 20.15
N THR A 45 35.14 2.74 20.80
CA THR A 45 34.01 1.99 20.23
C THR A 45 32.78 2.86 20.01
N LEU A 46 32.46 3.77 20.95
CA LEU A 46 31.30 4.65 20.84
C LEU A 46 31.51 5.76 19.80
N LYS A 47 32.73 6.30 19.70
CA LYS A 47 33.10 7.26 18.64
C LYS A 47 33.11 6.60 17.26
N GLY A 48 33.56 5.35 17.18
CA GLY A 48 33.47 4.51 15.98
C GLY A 48 32.01 4.32 15.55
N LEU A 49 31.14 3.89 16.47
CA LEU A 49 29.71 3.70 16.21
C LEU A 49 29.02 4.97 15.72
N ILE A 50 29.33 6.13 16.32
CA ILE A 50 28.78 7.42 15.88
C ILE A 50 29.31 7.80 14.49
N SER A 51 30.56 7.49 14.16
CA SER A 51 31.14 7.73 12.83
C SER A 51 30.52 6.81 11.78
N ASP A 52 30.32 5.54 12.10
CA ASP A 52 29.72 4.53 11.23
C ASP A 52 28.25 4.87 10.95
N LEU A 53 27.52 5.32 11.98
CA LEU A 53 26.14 5.81 11.82
C LEU A 53 26.06 7.05 10.92
N HIS A 54 26.99 8.00 11.02
CA HIS A 54 27.03 9.14 10.10
C HIS A 54 27.31 8.71 8.66
N SER A 55 28.24 7.76 8.46
CA SER A 55 28.53 7.21 7.13
C SER A 55 27.33 6.46 6.52
N GLU A 56 26.60 5.68 7.33
CA GLU A 56 25.40 4.97 6.85
C GLU A 56 24.25 5.94 6.54
N ILE A 57 24.11 7.03 7.31
CA ILE A 57 23.18 8.14 7.02
C ILE A 57 23.52 8.80 5.67
N ASP A 58 24.80 9.06 5.39
CA ASP A 58 25.22 9.70 4.15
C ASP A 58 24.99 8.80 2.92
N ILE A 59 25.20 7.48 3.06
CA ILE A 59 24.88 6.48 2.02
C ILE A 59 23.38 6.46 1.74
N LEU A 60 22.54 6.40 2.78
CA LEU A 60 21.09 6.39 2.64
C LEU A 60 20.55 7.70 2.04
N HIS A 61 21.15 8.86 2.38
CA HIS A 61 20.83 10.13 1.74
C HIS A 61 21.22 10.14 0.26
N SER A 62 22.36 9.58 -0.12
CA SER A 62 22.79 9.44 -1.53
C SER A 62 21.83 8.55 -2.32
N GLU A 63 21.46 7.39 -1.78
CA GLU A 63 20.51 6.46 -2.40
C GLU A 63 19.12 7.08 -2.55
N LEU A 64 18.63 7.78 -1.52
CA LEU A 64 17.34 8.46 -1.55
C LEU A 64 17.33 9.60 -2.58
N ASN A 65 18.37 10.42 -2.63
CA ASN A 65 18.49 11.49 -3.63
C ASN A 65 18.53 10.93 -5.06
N SER A 66 19.16 9.77 -5.27
CA SER A 66 19.14 9.06 -6.56
C SER A 66 17.76 8.52 -6.93
N ALA A 67 16.96 8.12 -5.95
CA ALA A 67 15.59 7.61 -6.13
C ALA A 67 14.54 8.73 -6.29
N THR A 68 14.76 9.90 -5.68
CA THR A 68 13.83 11.04 -5.75
C THR A 68 14.10 12.01 -6.91
N GLY A 69 15.20 11.83 -7.65
CA GLY A 69 15.55 12.65 -8.83
C GLY A 69 14.58 12.51 -10.01
N THR A 70 13.67 11.54 -10.00
CA THR A 70 12.58 11.44 -10.98
C THR A 70 11.36 12.24 -10.55
N CYS A 71 11.34 13.49 -11.01
CA CYS A 71 10.22 14.42 -11.18
C CYS A 71 8.81 13.88 -10.80
N MET A 72 8.21 14.47 -9.77
CA MET A 72 6.75 14.52 -9.60
C MET A 72 6.33 15.99 -9.72
N ASP A 73 5.79 16.35 -10.89
CA ASP A 73 5.07 17.62 -11.11
C ASP A 73 3.80 17.62 -10.25
N ASN A 74 3.91 18.12 -9.02
CA ASN A 74 2.79 18.16 -8.09
C ASN A 74 1.91 19.38 -8.37
N ASN A 75 0.84 19.13 -9.11
CA ASN A 75 -0.25 20.06 -9.32
C ASN A 75 -0.92 20.40 -7.97
N ILE A 76 -1.17 21.68 -7.71
CA ILE A 76 -1.62 22.27 -6.43
C ILE A 76 -2.94 21.68 -5.88
N ASN A 77 -3.65 20.86 -6.66
CA ASN A 77 -4.91 20.21 -6.26
C ASN A 77 -4.73 18.90 -5.47
N GLU A 78 -3.50 18.42 -5.25
CA GLU A 78 -3.22 17.21 -4.46
C GLU A 78 -2.87 17.49 -2.99
N PHE A 79 -3.46 18.52 -2.37
CA PHE A 79 -3.50 18.61 -0.92
C PHE A 79 -4.43 17.51 -0.35
N ARG A 80 -3.99 16.25 -0.40
CA ARG A 80 -4.53 15.19 0.44
C ARG A 80 -4.22 15.57 1.88
N CYS A 81 -5.27 15.85 2.64
CA CYS A 81 -5.30 16.20 4.07
C CYS A 81 -4.00 15.82 4.82
N ALA A 82 -3.33 16.81 5.42
CA ALA A 82 -2.09 16.71 6.20
C ALA A 82 -2.20 15.83 7.48
N VAL A 83 -3.22 14.98 7.58
CA VAL A 83 -3.36 13.86 8.53
C VAL A 83 -2.63 12.60 8.02
N HIS A 84 -2.25 12.54 6.73
CA HIS A 84 -1.47 11.44 6.14
C HIS A 84 -0.01 11.29 6.59
N PRO A 85 0.74 12.31 7.06
CA PRO A 85 2.11 12.12 7.52
C PRO A 85 2.23 11.00 8.55
N VAL A 86 1.37 11.01 9.57
CA VAL A 86 1.39 10.04 10.67
C VAL A 86 1.00 8.64 10.20
N LEU A 87 0.05 8.54 9.26
CA LEU A 87 -0.31 7.27 8.64
C LEU A 87 0.82 6.73 7.76
N GLN A 88 1.43 7.59 6.93
CA GLN A 88 2.59 7.23 6.12
C GLN A 88 3.79 6.83 6.98
N PHE A 89 4.00 7.48 8.13
CA PHE A 89 5.02 7.08 9.10
C PHE A 89 4.75 5.70 9.66
N ALA A 90 3.50 5.39 10.04
CA ALA A 90 3.13 4.06 10.51
C ALA A 90 3.39 2.99 9.43
N ASP A 91 3.00 3.26 8.18
CA ASP A 91 3.20 2.32 7.07
C ASP A 91 4.70 2.09 6.78
N ILE A 92 5.54 3.11 6.92
CA ILE A 92 7.00 2.97 6.76
C ILE A 92 7.60 2.18 7.93
N CYS A 93 7.23 2.51 9.18
CA CYS A 93 7.69 1.77 10.36
C CYS A 93 7.33 0.29 10.23
N GLN A 94 6.11 -0.01 9.77
CA GLN A 94 5.67 -1.37 9.52
C GLN A 94 6.53 -2.09 8.48
N LYS A 95 6.87 -1.44 7.35
CA LYS A 95 7.75 -2.02 6.33
C LYS A 95 9.16 -2.30 6.85
N GLU A 96 9.74 -1.38 7.62
CA GLU A 96 11.06 -1.58 8.20
C GLU A 96 11.05 -2.69 9.26
N ILE A 97 9.98 -2.79 10.07
CA ILE A 97 9.78 -3.91 10.98
C ILE A 97 9.69 -5.24 10.20
N MET A 98 8.94 -5.30 9.09
CA MET A 98 8.88 -6.52 8.25
C MET A 98 10.25 -6.91 7.70
N LYS A 99 11.03 -5.95 7.19
CA LYS A 99 12.39 -6.22 6.71
C LYS A 99 13.28 -6.75 7.84
N PHE A 100 13.19 -6.15 9.02
CA PHE A 100 13.95 -6.59 10.18
C PHE A 100 13.57 -8.01 10.59
N GLU A 101 12.27 -8.32 10.70
CA GLU A 101 11.75 -9.67 10.99
C GLU A 101 12.29 -10.72 10.00
N SER A 102 12.32 -10.37 8.71
CA SER A 102 12.92 -11.22 7.67
C SER A 102 14.42 -11.42 7.87
N ASN A 103 15.16 -10.36 8.20
CA ASN A 103 16.62 -10.42 8.36
C ASN A 103 17.05 -11.29 9.54
N ILE A 104 16.28 -11.30 10.64
CA ILE A 104 16.58 -12.14 11.81
C ILE A 104 16.04 -13.57 11.67
N GLY A 105 15.45 -13.93 10.53
CA GLY A 105 14.88 -15.25 10.29
C GLY A 105 13.69 -15.56 11.20
N PHE A 106 12.89 -14.55 11.58
CA PHE A 106 11.76 -14.73 12.49
C PHE A 106 10.62 -15.51 11.81
N CYS A 107 10.72 -16.83 11.84
CA CYS A 107 9.72 -17.79 11.35
C CYS A 107 8.75 -18.18 12.48
N ALA A 108 8.01 -17.23 13.06
CA ALA A 108 6.90 -17.60 13.94
C ALA A 108 5.82 -18.35 13.15
N ALA A 109 5.29 -19.44 13.70
CA ALA A 109 4.27 -20.34 13.13
C ALA A 109 2.88 -19.69 12.89
N LEU A 110 2.76 -18.37 13.02
CA LEU A 110 1.56 -17.57 12.75
C LEU A 110 1.43 -17.21 11.26
N ASP A 111 1.97 -18.05 10.36
CA ASP A 111 2.05 -17.79 8.93
C ASP A 111 0.69 -17.97 8.24
N SER A 112 -0.18 -16.95 8.34
CA SER A 112 -1.17 -16.73 7.28
C SER A 112 -0.45 -16.09 6.08
N LYS A 113 -0.25 -16.85 5.01
CA LYS A 113 0.49 -16.50 3.78
C LYS A 113 0.04 -15.20 3.06
N SER A 114 -1.00 -14.51 3.53
CA SER A 114 -1.62 -13.34 2.87
C SER A 114 -1.59 -12.05 3.69
N SER A 115 -0.94 -12.03 4.84
CA SER A 115 -0.90 -10.85 5.71
C SER A 115 0.06 -9.79 5.15
N SER A 116 -0.46 -8.64 4.72
CA SER A 116 0.32 -7.42 4.46
C SER A 116 0.90 -6.79 5.75
N ASP A 117 0.63 -7.39 6.90
CA ASP A 117 1.05 -6.93 8.22
C ASP A 117 2.29 -7.67 8.73
N SER A 118 3.16 -6.95 9.46
CA SER A 118 4.29 -7.57 10.16
C SER A 118 3.83 -8.52 11.26
N LYS A 119 4.68 -9.47 11.63
CA LYS A 119 4.38 -10.42 12.72
C LYS A 119 4.24 -9.69 14.05
N THR A 120 5.06 -8.68 14.29
CA THR A 120 4.94 -7.74 15.41
C THR A 120 3.57 -7.07 15.42
N LEU A 121 3.12 -6.50 14.31
CA LEU A 121 1.83 -5.82 14.24
C LEU A 121 0.66 -6.79 14.49
N THR A 122 0.81 -8.02 14.01
CA THR A 122 -0.14 -9.11 14.25
C THR A 122 -0.22 -9.46 15.74
N LEU A 123 0.92 -9.56 16.44
CA LEU A 123 0.98 -9.75 17.89
C LEU A 123 0.28 -8.60 18.63
N LEU A 124 0.59 -7.34 18.29
CA LEU A 124 -0.05 -6.18 18.92
C LEU A 124 -1.57 -6.17 18.72
N ARG A 125 -2.04 -6.65 17.57
CA ARG A 125 -3.48 -6.82 17.29
C ARG A 125 -4.09 -7.91 18.16
N PHE A 126 -3.42 -9.05 18.35
CA PHE A 126 -3.88 -10.09 19.25
C PHE A 126 -3.96 -9.61 20.70
N VAL A 127 -2.93 -8.94 21.20
CA VAL A 127 -2.91 -8.39 22.56
C VAL A 127 -4.00 -7.35 22.75
N SER A 128 -4.23 -6.47 21.78
CA SER A 128 -5.37 -5.53 21.84
C SER A 128 -6.72 -6.26 21.90
N LYS A 129 -6.90 -7.35 21.15
CA LYS A 129 -8.14 -8.16 21.17
C LYS A 129 -8.39 -8.87 22.51
N LEU A 130 -7.35 -9.14 23.30
CA LEU A 130 -7.53 -9.65 24.67
C LEU A 130 -8.26 -8.66 25.58
N PHE A 131 -8.10 -7.36 25.33
CA PHE A 131 -8.63 -6.31 26.21
C PHE A 131 -9.78 -5.50 25.60
N TYR A 132 -10.04 -5.65 24.31
CA TYR A 132 -11.10 -4.94 23.60
C TYR A 132 -11.94 -5.87 22.75
N LYS A 133 -13.27 -5.70 22.86
CA LYS A 133 -14.24 -6.44 22.04
C LYS A 133 -14.20 -5.94 20.60
N ASP A 134 -13.51 -6.67 19.72
CA ASP A 134 -13.54 -6.46 18.28
C ASP A 134 -14.10 -7.70 17.55
N ARG A 135 -15.43 -7.76 17.42
CA ARG A 135 -16.25 -8.84 16.84
C ARG A 135 -16.15 -10.22 17.51
N SER A 136 -14.96 -10.69 17.91
CA SER A 136 -14.72 -12.03 18.47
C SER A 136 -13.95 -12.07 19.81
N GLY A 137 -13.51 -10.93 20.35
CA GLY A 137 -12.80 -10.88 21.64
C GLY A 137 -13.74 -10.75 22.83
N ASP A 138 -13.45 -11.46 23.94
CA ASP A 138 -14.10 -11.29 25.24
C ASP A 138 -13.12 -10.72 26.28
N PRO A 139 -13.17 -9.41 26.58
CA PRO A 139 -12.21 -8.77 27.46
C PRO A 139 -12.43 -9.07 28.95
N LEU A 140 -13.53 -9.74 29.31
CA LEU A 140 -13.92 -9.92 30.70
C LEU A 140 -12.86 -10.69 31.49
N TYR A 141 -12.44 -11.86 30.99
CA TYR A 141 -11.47 -12.72 31.67
C TYR A 141 -10.11 -12.05 31.81
N ALA A 142 -9.63 -11.38 30.76
CA ALA A 142 -8.37 -10.64 30.81
C ALA A 142 -8.44 -9.49 31.83
N SER A 143 -9.59 -8.80 31.94
CA SER A 143 -9.76 -7.73 32.92
C SER A 143 -9.80 -8.24 34.37
N ILE A 144 -10.39 -9.41 34.62
CA ILE A 144 -10.43 -10.05 35.94
C ILE A 144 -9.01 -10.48 36.34
N TYR A 145 -8.30 -11.14 35.45
CA TYR A 145 -6.90 -11.55 35.67
C TYR A 145 -5.99 -10.36 35.99
N MET A 146 -6.10 -9.27 35.23
CA MET A 146 -5.29 -8.07 35.48
C MET A 146 -5.60 -7.41 36.83
N LYS A 147 -6.87 -7.42 37.25
CA LYS A 147 -7.26 -6.92 38.59
C LYS A 147 -6.67 -7.78 39.71
N ASP A 148 -6.66 -9.11 39.54
CA ASP A 148 -6.03 -10.03 40.49
C ASP A 148 -4.52 -9.77 40.63
N LYS A 149 -3.85 -9.43 39.51
CA LYS A 149 -2.45 -8.98 39.50
C LYS A 149 -2.23 -7.53 39.98
N GLY A 150 -3.26 -6.85 40.50
CA GLY A 150 -3.16 -5.48 41.01
C GLY A 150 -3.07 -4.38 39.93
N ILE A 151 -3.26 -4.72 38.66
CA ILE A 151 -3.16 -3.79 37.53
C ILE A 151 -4.52 -3.13 37.33
N LYS A 152 -4.63 -1.86 37.75
CA LYS A 152 -5.88 -1.09 37.69
C LYS A 152 -6.21 -0.53 36.30
N SER A 153 -5.20 -0.35 35.45
CA SER A 153 -5.35 0.22 34.11
C SER A 153 -4.52 -0.57 33.11
N ILE A 154 -5.15 -0.96 32.00
CA ILE A 154 -4.51 -1.74 30.95
C ILE A 154 -3.86 -0.76 29.96
N PRO A 155 -2.53 -0.76 29.81
CA PRO A 155 -1.82 0.24 29.00
C PRO A 155 -1.82 -0.10 27.50
N VAL A 156 -2.90 -0.71 27.01
CA VAL A 156 -3.09 -1.07 25.59
C VAL A 156 -4.31 -0.30 25.12
N MET A 157 -4.31 0.21 23.89
CA MET A 157 -5.47 0.83 23.26
C MET A 157 -6.14 -0.12 22.26
N ASN A 158 -7.43 0.14 21.97
CA ASN A 158 -8.15 -0.58 20.93
C ASN A 158 -7.39 -0.43 19.60
N PHE A 159 -7.26 -1.52 18.84
CA PHE A 159 -6.61 -1.58 17.53
C PHE A 159 -7.44 -0.89 16.43
N ARG A 160 -8.01 0.28 16.74
CA ARG A 160 -8.80 1.12 15.86
C ARG A 160 -8.38 2.58 16.08
N GLY A 161 -8.07 3.29 15.01
CA GLY A 161 -7.69 4.70 15.06
C GLY A 161 -6.36 4.99 14.38
N ASN A 162 -5.63 5.99 14.89
CA ASN A 162 -4.35 6.41 14.33
C ASN A 162 -3.31 5.29 14.40
N ARG A 163 -2.94 4.73 13.23
CA ARG A 163 -2.04 3.57 13.11
C ARG A 163 -0.70 3.76 13.81
N PHE A 164 -0.16 4.98 13.81
CA PHE A 164 1.12 5.26 14.46
C PHE A 164 1.00 5.14 15.98
N ASN A 165 -0.02 5.79 16.56
CA ASN A 165 -0.26 5.70 17.99
C ASN A 165 -0.58 4.26 18.39
N VAL A 166 -1.42 3.56 17.61
CA VAL A 166 -1.74 2.15 17.87
C VAL A 166 -0.48 1.29 17.84
N LEU A 167 0.41 1.46 16.86
CA LEU A 167 1.66 0.69 16.78
C LEU A 167 2.54 0.91 18.01
N PHE A 168 2.93 2.15 18.31
CA PHE A 168 3.91 2.42 19.37
C PHE A 168 3.32 2.32 20.78
N PHE A 169 2.09 2.80 20.98
CA PHE A 169 1.43 2.71 22.29
C PHE A 169 1.10 1.27 22.65
N ASN A 170 0.57 0.48 21.69
CA ASN A 170 0.33 -0.94 21.96
C ASN A 170 1.62 -1.73 22.07
N ALA A 171 2.70 -1.36 21.38
CA ALA A 171 4.00 -1.99 21.59
C ALA A 171 4.47 -1.82 23.04
N ALA A 172 4.47 -0.58 23.55
CA ALA A 172 4.82 -0.29 24.94
C ALA A 172 3.89 -1.03 25.93
N GLY A 173 2.58 -1.00 25.69
CA GLY A 173 1.60 -1.70 26.52
C GLY A 173 1.78 -3.21 26.51
N THR A 174 2.01 -3.79 25.33
CA THR A 174 2.24 -5.23 25.15
C THR A 174 3.50 -5.67 25.86
N PHE A 175 4.58 -4.88 25.74
CA PHE A 175 5.83 -5.13 26.42
C PHE A 175 5.69 -5.09 27.94
N TYR A 176 4.99 -4.08 28.49
CA TYR A 176 4.67 -4.02 29.92
C TYR A 176 3.86 -5.24 30.38
N LEU A 177 2.85 -5.63 29.60
CA LEU A 177 2.00 -6.77 29.93
C LEU A 177 2.67 -8.12 29.76
N ALA A 178 3.73 -8.23 28.96
CA ALA A 178 4.45 -9.48 28.75
C ALA A 178 4.97 -10.06 30.07
N PHE A 179 5.44 -9.21 31.00
CA PHE A 179 5.85 -9.63 32.35
C PHE A 179 4.73 -10.28 33.16
N HIS A 180 3.49 -9.84 32.93
CA HIS A 180 2.32 -10.35 33.65
C HIS A 180 1.65 -11.53 32.92
N LEU A 181 1.82 -11.61 31.61
CA LEU A 181 1.22 -12.64 30.75
C LEU A 181 2.12 -13.88 30.59
N LEU A 182 3.43 -13.74 30.76
CA LEU A 182 4.43 -14.78 30.49
C LEU A 182 5.35 -14.95 31.71
N SER A 183 4.84 -15.45 32.82
CA SER A 183 5.59 -15.54 34.09
C SER A 183 6.89 -16.36 34.01
N ASP A 184 7.01 -17.28 33.04
CA ASP A 184 8.14 -18.21 32.97
C ASP A 184 9.09 -17.94 31.78
N VAL A 185 8.60 -17.28 30.71
CA VAL A 185 9.41 -16.93 29.52
C VAL A 185 10.07 -15.55 29.66
N SER A 186 9.47 -14.67 30.47
CA SER A 186 9.94 -13.29 30.72
C SER A 186 11.23 -13.22 31.54
N THR A 187 11.66 -14.28 32.23
CA THR A 187 12.95 -14.25 32.92
C THR A 187 14.12 -14.45 31.95
N SER A 188 13.94 -15.23 30.87
CA SER A 188 14.99 -15.50 29.87
C SER A 188 15.16 -14.41 28.80
N LEU A 189 14.10 -13.65 28.50
CA LEU A 189 14.14 -12.56 27.51
C LEU A 189 14.82 -11.28 28.03
N PHE A 190 15.08 -11.20 29.34
CA PHE A 190 15.46 -9.97 30.04
C PHE A 190 16.73 -10.10 30.91
N GLU A 191 17.43 -11.24 30.89
CA GLU A 191 18.87 -11.24 31.19
C GLU A 191 19.54 -10.33 30.15
N GLU A 192 20.44 -9.41 30.57
CA GLU A 192 21.11 -8.38 29.73
C GLU A 192 21.28 -8.84 28.28
N SER A 193 20.27 -8.55 27.45
CA SER A 193 20.07 -9.36 26.26
C SER A 193 20.83 -8.74 25.09
N LEU A 194 21.37 -9.61 24.23
CA LEU A 194 21.94 -9.26 22.91
C LEU A 194 21.04 -8.33 22.06
N LEU A 195 19.75 -8.17 22.41
CA LEU A 195 18.77 -7.34 21.71
C LEU A 195 18.89 -5.84 22.01
N ASP A 196 19.63 -5.41 23.03
CA ASP A 196 19.77 -3.97 23.33
C ASP A 196 20.51 -3.24 22.20
N SER A 197 21.59 -3.85 21.68
CA SER A 197 22.33 -3.32 20.53
C SER A 197 21.51 -3.32 19.24
N GLN A 198 20.66 -4.34 19.05
CA GLN A 198 19.76 -4.44 17.90
C GLN A 198 18.61 -3.43 17.99
N THR A 199 18.05 -3.22 19.19
CA THR A 199 17.00 -2.23 19.46
C THR A 199 17.53 -0.82 19.23
N GLU A 200 18.74 -0.52 19.71
CA GLU A 200 19.41 0.76 19.45
C GLU A 200 19.62 0.97 17.94
N THR A 201 20.05 -0.07 17.21
CA THR A 201 20.22 -0.03 15.75
C THR A 201 18.88 0.23 15.03
N ILE A 202 17.80 -0.44 15.42
CA ILE A 202 16.47 -0.22 14.82
C ILE A 202 15.97 1.19 15.12
N LEU A 203 16.10 1.65 16.36
CA LEU A 203 15.70 3.01 16.75
C LEU A 203 16.50 4.05 15.97
N ALA A 204 17.81 3.87 15.80
CA ALA A 204 18.64 4.74 14.99
C ALA A 204 18.15 4.78 13.53
N LYS A 205 17.91 3.62 12.91
CA LYS A 205 17.39 3.52 11.53
C LYS A 205 16.00 4.16 11.40
N LEU A 206 15.10 3.90 12.35
CA LEU A 206 13.77 4.50 12.37
C LEU A 206 13.85 6.03 12.49
N VAL A 207 14.72 6.56 13.36
CA VAL A 207 14.90 8.02 13.51
C VAL A 207 15.39 8.65 12.21
N VAL A 208 16.35 8.03 11.52
CA VAL A 208 16.86 8.51 10.22
C VAL A 208 15.75 8.52 9.16
N VAL A 209 14.98 7.44 9.06
CA VAL A 209 13.88 7.33 8.11
C VAL A 209 12.76 8.34 8.42
N LEU A 210 12.44 8.51 9.71
CA LEU A 210 11.48 9.53 10.18
C LEU A 210 11.97 10.93 9.82
N HIS A 211 13.26 11.22 10.02
CA HIS A 211 13.88 12.49 9.64
C HIS A 211 13.76 12.75 8.14
N CYS A 212 14.23 11.84 7.29
CA CYS A 212 14.17 11.97 5.83
C CYS A 212 12.74 12.20 5.33
N LYS A 213 11.78 11.47 5.91
CA LYS A 213 10.38 11.58 5.51
C LYS A 213 9.72 12.85 6.05
N CYS A 214 10.07 13.32 7.25
CA CYS A 214 9.73 14.65 7.73
C CYS A 214 10.26 15.72 6.78
N GLU A 215 11.53 15.64 6.37
CA GLU A 215 12.12 16.59 5.43
C GLU A 215 11.39 16.61 4.09
N LEU A 216 11.03 15.44 3.55
CA LEU A 216 10.27 15.35 2.31
C LEU A 216 8.85 15.91 2.45
N LEU A 217 8.13 15.54 3.52
CA LEU A 217 6.73 15.94 3.73
C LEU A 217 6.61 17.43 4.06
N PHE A 218 7.57 17.95 4.80
CA PHE A 218 7.61 19.34 5.21
C PHE A 218 8.55 20.16 4.34
N LYS A 219 9.05 19.64 3.20
CA LYS A 219 10.00 20.30 2.30
C LYS A 219 9.61 21.74 2.00
N ASP A 220 8.33 21.96 1.70
CA ASP A 220 7.83 23.30 1.38
C ASP A 220 7.74 24.22 2.60
N PHE A 221 7.70 23.69 3.81
CA PHE A 221 7.61 24.44 5.08
C PHE A 221 8.95 24.56 5.82
N LEU A 222 9.97 23.79 5.44
CA LEU A 222 11.32 23.85 6.00
C LEU A 222 12.14 24.97 5.38
N LYS A 223 13.30 25.29 5.95
CA LYS A 223 14.20 26.35 5.45
C LYS A 223 14.47 26.14 3.95
N HIS A 224 14.31 27.19 3.15
CA HIS A 224 14.35 27.19 1.66
C HIS A 224 13.10 26.61 0.96
N GLY A 225 12.10 26.16 1.70
CA GLY A 225 10.80 25.74 1.18
C GLY A 225 9.91 26.92 0.78
N LYS A 226 8.99 26.67 -0.16
CA LYS A 226 8.07 27.67 -0.75
C LYS A 226 7.20 28.43 0.27
N TYR A 227 6.91 27.80 1.41
CA TYR A 227 6.05 28.30 2.47
C TYR A 227 6.81 28.61 3.78
N TYR A 228 8.14 28.50 3.81
CA TYR A 228 8.94 28.87 4.98
C TYR A 228 8.88 30.38 5.25
N GLU A 229 9.00 31.18 4.19
CA GLU A 229 8.80 32.63 4.20
C GLU A 229 7.72 33.00 3.18
N PRO A 230 6.43 32.78 3.52
CA PRO A 230 5.35 32.95 2.57
C PRO A 230 5.21 34.43 2.18
N SER A 231 5.06 34.69 0.88
CA SER A 231 4.82 36.06 0.40
C SER A 231 3.50 36.62 0.94
N ASN A 232 3.40 37.96 1.02
CA ASN A 232 2.19 38.65 1.45
C ASN A 232 0.93 38.23 0.68
N ASN A 233 1.07 37.81 -0.58
CA ASN A 233 -0.05 37.30 -1.38
C ASN A 233 -0.55 35.93 -0.86
N ILE A 234 0.37 35.01 -0.52
CA ILE A 234 0.02 33.71 0.08
C ILE A 234 -0.64 33.92 1.44
N ILE A 235 -0.11 34.84 2.26
CA ILE A 235 -0.69 35.19 3.56
C ILE A 235 -2.12 35.72 3.39
N LYS A 236 -2.35 36.64 2.45
CA LYS A 236 -3.69 37.17 2.16
C LYS A 236 -4.65 36.08 1.66
N LYS A 237 -4.21 35.20 0.77
CA LYS A 237 -5.04 34.09 0.24
C LYS A 237 -5.37 33.03 1.31
N SER A 238 -4.45 32.79 2.24
CA SER A 238 -4.62 31.82 3.31
C SER A 238 -5.30 32.39 4.56
N ALA A 239 -5.57 33.70 4.62
CA ALA A 239 -6.21 34.35 5.76
C ALA A 239 -7.62 33.80 6.06
N SER A 240 -8.31 33.27 5.05
CA SER A 240 -9.63 32.63 5.19
C SER A 240 -9.56 31.16 5.61
N CYS A 241 -8.37 30.54 5.55
CA CYS A 241 -8.18 29.16 5.95
C CYS A 241 -8.01 29.08 7.48
N PRO A 242 -8.73 28.17 8.17
CA PRO A 242 -8.51 27.96 9.59
C PRO A 242 -7.08 27.42 9.83
N PRO A 243 -6.41 27.81 10.92
CA PRO A 243 -5.03 27.43 11.21
C PRO A 243 -4.86 25.95 11.54
N THR A 244 -5.95 25.23 11.77
CA THR A 244 -5.97 23.79 12.03
C THR A 244 -7.14 23.16 11.28
N ASN A 245 -6.99 21.89 10.93
CA ASN A 245 -8.06 21.07 10.35
C ASN A 245 -9.13 20.65 11.37
N ILE A 246 -8.97 20.97 12.67
CA ILE A 246 -9.89 20.60 13.75
C ILE A 246 -11.34 21.00 13.44
N CYS A 247 -11.54 22.16 12.82
CA CYS A 247 -12.88 22.61 12.42
C CYS A 247 -13.50 21.66 11.38
N LEU A 248 -12.71 21.27 10.38
CA LEU A 248 -13.12 20.33 9.34
C LEU A 248 -13.35 18.92 9.90
N GLU A 249 -12.47 18.44 10.78
CA GLU A 249 -12.63 17.13 11.43
C GLU A 249 -13.89 17.06 12.28
N ARG A 250 -14.16 18.10 13.09
CA ARG A 250 -15.41 18.18 13.87
C ARG A 250 -16.63 18.24 12.96
N LEU A 251 -16.54 18.97 11.85
CA LEU A 251 -17.61 19.04 10.86
C LEU A 251 -17.87 17.65 10.26
N MET A 252 -16.82 16.96 9.82
CA MET A 252 -16.92 15.60 9.26
C MET A 252 -17.44 14.59 10.28
N ALA A 253 -17.01 14.66 11.53
CA ALA A 253 -17.52 13.81 12.60
C ALA A 253 -19.02 14.04 12.85
N LYS A 254 -19.48 15.30 12.81
CA LYS A 254 -20.92 15.63 12.89
C LYS A 254 -21.70 15.12 11.68
N VAL A 255 -21.14 15.26 10.48
CA VAL A 255 -21.71 14.71 9.22
C VAL A 255 -21.87 13.20 9.34
N ASP A 256 -20.79 12.48 9.68
CA ASP A 256 -20.76 11.03 9.80
C ASP A 256 -21.73 10.50 10.87
N SER A 257 -21.69 11.11 12.07
CA SER A 257 -22.62 10.77 13.15
C SER A 257 -24.08 10.93 12.71
N LYS A 258 -24.40 12.01 12.00
CA LYS A 258 -25.76 12.26 11.53
C LYS A 258 -26.18 11.32 10.40
N PHE A 259 -25.31 11.01 9.44
CA PHE A 259 -25.58 10.00 8.42
C PHE A 259 -25.88 8.63 9.04
N LYS A 260 -25.13 8.24 10.08
CA LYS A 260 -25.37 6.98 10.79
C LYS A 260 -26.70 6.97 11.53
N SER A 261 -27.05 8.09 12.18
CA SER A 261 -28.31 8.19 12.94
C SER A 261 -29.56 8.38 12.06
N ALA A 262 -29.39 8.92 10.86
CA ALA A 262 -30.48 9.27 9.95
C ALA A 262 -30.05 9.05 8.49
N PRO A 263 -29.95 7.79 8.03
CA PRO A 263 -29.42 7.46 6.71
C PRO A 263 -30.30 7.99 5.56
N ASN A 264 -31.60 8.15 5.82
CA ASN A 264 -32.57 8.69 4.85
C ASN A 264 -32.64 10.22 4.88
N CYS A 265 -31.78 10.90 5.66
CA CYS A 265 -31.74 12.35 5.71
C CYS A 265 -31.22 12.91 4.39
N ASN A 266 -31.94 13.87 3.81
CA ASN A 266 -31.43 14.58 2.64
C ASN A 266 -30.25 15.49 3.04
N ILE A 267 -29.32 15.71 2.10
CA ILE A 267 -28.11 16.52 2.31
C ILE A 267 -28.44 17.91 2.86
N ASN A 268 -29.55 18.51 2.45
CA ASN A 268 -29.95 19.85 2.89
C ASN A 268 -30.35 19.87 4.36
N SER A 269 -31.09 18.86 4.82
CA SER A 269 -31.52 18.73 6.21
C SER A 269 -30.32 18.45 7.10
N LEU A 270 -29.37 17.66 6.60
CA LEU A 270 -28.09 17.41 7.24
C LEU A 270 -27.28 18.71 7.37
N GLU A 271 -27.06 19.42 6.27
CA GLU A 271 -26.33 20.69 6.24
C GLU A 271 -26.98 21.73 7.17
N ASN A 272 -28.30 21.92 7.07
CA ASN A 272 -29.05 22.83 7.93
C ASN A 272 -28.91 22.48 9.41
N THR A 273 -28.99 21.20 9.76
CA THR A 273 -28.83 20.74 11.16
C THR A 273 -27.42 21.03 11.67
N ILE A 274 -26.42 20.76 10.83
CA ILE A 274 -25.02 20.96 11.18
C ILE A 274 -24.70 22.45 11.31
N MET A 275 -25.15 23.28 10.36
CA MET A 275 -25.01 24.74 10.39
C MET A 275 -25.72 25.32 11.61
N ASN A 276 -26.97 24.94 11.87
CA ASN A 276 -27.73 25.41 13.02
C ASN A 276 -27.03 25.07 14.35
N SER A 277 -26.54 23.83 14.49
CA SER A 277 -25.80 23.40 15.70
C SER A 277 -24.39 24.02 15.79
N GLY A 278 -23.74 24.29 14.65
CA GLY A 278 -22.38 24.82 14.59
C GLY A 278 -22.31 26.31 14.90
N TYR A 279 -23.27 27.09 14.40
CA TYR A 279 -23.36 28.53 14.59
C TYR A 279 -24.28 28.94 15.75
N GLN A 280 -24.87 27.97 16.44
CA GLN A 280 -25.85 28.21 17.50
C GLN A 280 -27.02 29.09 17.00
N THR A 281 -27.47 28.86 15.76
CA THR A 281 -28.46 29.73 15.10
C THR A 281 -29.77 29.79 15.89
N GLY A 282 -30.17 28.69 16.55
CA GLY A 282 -31.30 28.68 17.48
C GLY A 282 -31.13 29.66 18.66
N ALA A 283 -30.02 29.56 19.40
CA ALA A 283 -29.74 30.45 20.53
C ALA A 283 -29.54 31.92 20.10
N TRP A 284 -28.97 32.14 18.91
CA TRP A 284 -28.88 33.48 18.31
C TRP A 284 -30.27 34.04 18.00
N LEU A 285 -31.15 33.22 17.42
CA LEU A 285 -32.51 33.61 17.07
C LEU A 285 -33.30 33.92 18.35
N GLU A 286 -33.17 33.12 19.40
CA GLU A 286 -33.83 33.33 20.70
C GLU A 286 -33.52 34.69 21.34
N LYS A 287 -32.30 35.21 21.14
CA LYS A 287 -31.88 36.53 21.64
C LYS A 287 -32.48 37.72 20.88
N LYS A 288 -33.15 37.50 19.74
CA LYS A 288 -33.78 38.56 18.94
C LYS A 288 -35.16 38.93 19.48
N SER A 289 -35.58 40.16 19.18
CA SER A 289 -36.94 40.63 19.50
C SER A 289 -37.99 39.79 18.77
N SER A 290 -39.23 39.81 19.26
CA SER A 290 -40.33 39.05 18.65
C SER A 290 -40.56 39.46 17.18
N ASP A 291 -40.46 40.76 16.89
CA ASP A 291 -40.67 41.29 15.54
C ASP A 291 -39.50 40.96 14.62
N ASP A 292 -38.26 41.05 15.10
CA ASP A 292 -37.08 40.64 14.32
C ASP A 292 -37.14 39.14 13.98
N LYS A 293 -37.52 38.29 14.94
CA LYS A 293 -37.70 36.84 14.72
C LYS A 293 -38.70 36.59 13.61
N LYS A 294 -39.87 37.24 13.66
CA LYS A 294 -40.92 37.10 12.62
C LYS A 294 -40.41 37.57 11.25
N ASN A 295 -39.71 38.70 11.21
CA ASN A 295 -39.16 39.25 9.97
C ASN A 295 -38.13 38.31 9.35
N ILE A 296 -37.15 37.83 10.13
CA ILE A 296 -36.11 36.88 9.69
C ILE A 296 -36.74 35.59 9.17
N ILE A 297 -37.72 35.02 9.88
CA ILE A 297 -38.40 33.78 9.46
C ILE A 297 -39.22 34.01 8.19
N SER A 298 -39.91 35.15 8.08
CA SER A 298 -40.70 35.52 6.91
C SER A 298 -39.81 35.67 5.67
N GLU A 299 -38.67 36.34 5.81
CA GLU A 299 -37.69 36.49 4.73
C GLU A 299 -37.08 35.15 4.31
N ALA A 300 -36.69 34.30 5.27
CA ALA A 300 -36.20 32.96 4.98
C ALA A 300 -37.23 32.11 4.20
N ARG A 301 -38.53 32.22 4.56
CA ARG A 301 -39.63 31.55 3.85
C ARG A 301 -39.80 32.09 2.43
N LYS A 302 -39.73 33.42 2.23
CA LYS A 302 -39.81 34.05 0.90
C LYS A 302 -38.66 33.57 0.00
N SER A 303 -37.45 33.53 0.52
CA SER A 303 -36.24 33.11 -0.20
C SER A 303 -36.15 31.59 -0.42
N HIS A 304 -36.99 30.79 0.23
CA HIS A 304 -36.95 29.33 0.09
C HIS A 304 -37.23 28.86 -1.35
N ARG A 305 -38.19 29.49 -2.04
CA ARG A 305 -38.55 29.11 -3.41
C ARG A 305 -37.42 29.39 -4.41
N SER A 306 -36.77 30.55 -4.31
CA SER A 306 -35.62 30.89 -5.17
C SER A 306 -34.44 29.96 -4.89
N ASN A 307 -34.15 29.68 -3.61
CA ASN A 307 -33.10 28.76 -3.22
C ASN A 307 -33.34 27.34 -3.77
N ILE A 308 -34.58 26.80 -3.69
CA ILE A 308 -34.91 25.50 -4.30
C ILE A 308 -34.61 25.50 -5.80
N LYS A 309 -34.96 26.58 -6.52
CA LYS A 309 -34.70 26.69 -7.97
C LYS A 309 -33.19 26.64 -8.26
N ILE A 310 -32.40 27.45 -7.57
CA ILE A 310 -30.92 27.48 -7.69
C ILE A 310 -30.33 26.10 -7.38
N MET A 311 -30.85 25.40 -6.37
CA MET A 311 -30.37 24.07 -6.02
C MET A 311 -30.70 23.01 -7.07
N LYS A 312 -31.92 23.02 -7.63
CA LYS A 312 -32.30 22.12 -8.73
C LYS A 312 -31.40 22.32 -9.94
N GLU A 313 -31.12 23.57 -10.28
CA GLU A 313 -30.21 23.93 -11.37
C GLU A 313 -28.78 23.44 -11.09
N ARG A 314 -28.25 23.69 -9.88
CA ARG A 314 -26.94 23.18 -9.47
C ARG A 314 -26.87 21.65 -9.53
N LYS A 315 -27.90 20.94 -9.07
CA LYS A 315 -27.97 19.47 -9.15
C LYS A 315 -27.97 18.97 -10.59
N SER A 316 -28.72 19.63 -11.47
CA SER A 316 -28.73 19.34 -12.91
C SER A 316 -27.36 19.55 -13.55
N ASN A 317 -26.69 20.67 -13.23
CA ASN A 317 -25.36 20.99 -13.74
C ASN A 317 -24.30 20.00 -13.22
N LEU A 318 -24.36 19.63 -11.94
CA LEU A 318 -23.47 18.62 -11.36
C LEU A 318 -23.69 17.26 -12.04
N PHE A 319 -24.93 16.85 -12.25
CA PHE A 319 -25.24 15.60 -12.96
C PHE A 319 -24.68 15.61 -14.39
N LYS A 320 -24.91 16.70 -15.16
CA LYS A 320 -24.34 16.87 -16.50
C LYS A 320 -22.81 16.78 -16.49
N SER A 321 -22.16 17.44 -15.53
CA SER A 321 -20.70 17.39 -15.40
C SER A 321 -20.20 15.98 -15.07
N HIS A 322 -20.92 15.25 -14.21
CA HIS A 322 -20.55 13.90 -13.83
C HIS A 322 -20.68 12.92 -14.99
N VAL A 323 -21.77 13.00 -15.75
CA VAL A 323 -21.96 12.21 -16.98
C VAL A 323 -20.87 12.51 -18.00
N ALA A 324 -20.48 13.78 -18.17
CA ALA A 324 -19.37 14.14 -19.06
C ALA A 324 -18.03 13.53 -18.62
N ILE A 325 -17.73 13.53 -17.30
CA ILE A 325 -16.52 12.90 -16.76
C ILE A 325 -16.52 11.39 -16.99
N ILE A 326 -17.66 10.72 -16.78
CA ILE A 326 -17.80 9.27 -17.03
C ILE A 326 -17.55 8.96 -18.51
N ARG A 327 -18.21 9.68 -19.42
CA ARG A 327 -18.02 9.51 -20.88
C ARG A 327 -16.57 9.75 -21.29
N GLN A 328 -15.92 10.77 -20.75
CA GLN A 328 -14.52 11.06 -21.03
C GLN A 328 -13.61 9.91 -20.57
N ARG A 329 -13.90 9.29 -19.42
CA ARG A 329 -13.16 8.11 -18.94
C ARG A 329 -13.37 6.89 -19.83
N GLU A 330 -14.60 6.63 -20.25
CA GLU A 330 -14.94 5.54 -21.18
C GLU A 330 -14.21 5.73 -22.52
N GLU A 331 -14.22 6.95 -23.07
CA GLU A 331 -13.52 7.25 -24.32
C GLU A 331 -12.00 7.10 -24.17
N GLN A 332 -11.43 7.55 -23.05
CA GLN A 332 -10.00 7.34 -22.76
C GLN A 332 -9.66 5.84 -22.63
N GLN A 333 -10.55 5.04 -22.02
CA GLN A 333 -10.36 3.60 -21.92
C GLN A 333 -10.47 2.92 -23.27
N LYS A 334 -11.46 3.28 -24.11
CA LYS A 334 -11.60 2.79 -25.48
C LYS A 334 -10.35 3.12 -26.31
N LYS A 335 -9.87 4.37 -26.26
CA LYS A 335 -8.62 4.78 -26.92
C LYS A 335 -7.40 4.00 -26.43
N LYS A 336 -7.33 3.68 -25.12
CA LYS A 336 -6.27 2.83 -24.57
C LYS A 336 -6.36 1.39 -25.08
N LEU A 337 -7.57 0.85 -25.22
CA LEU A 337 -7.81 -0.50 -25.74
C LEU A 337 -7.50 -0.58 -27.25
N GLU A 338 -7.97 0.37 -28.06
CA GLU A 338 -7.62 0.48 -29.48
C GLU A 338 -6.10 0.59 -29.67
N LYS A 339 -5.42 1.45 -28.89
CA LYS A 339 -3.95 1.55 -28.96
C LYS A 339 -3.26 0.22 -28.64
N LYS A 340 -3.76 -0.53 -27.66
CA LYS A 340 -3.22 -1.87 -27.34
C LYS A 340 -3.50 -2.88 -28.45
N SER A 341 -4.71 -2.86 -29.02
CA SER A 341 -5.09 -3.74 -30.13
C SER A 341 -4.26 -3.47 -31.38
N ASN A 342 -4.12 -2.21 -31.77
CA ASN A 342 -3.30 -1.80 -32.90
C ASN A 342 -1.83 -2.18 -32.66
N HIS A 343 -1.32 -1.97 -31.44
CA HIS A 343 0.04 -2.39 -31.10
C HIS A 343 0.26 -3.90 -31.23
N LYS A 344 -0.72 -4.72 -30.80
CA LYS A 344 -0.66 -6.17 -30.99
C LYS A 344 -0.69 -6.56 -32.46
N GLN A 345 -1.53 -5.90 -33.26
CA GLN A 345 -1.61 -6.14 -34.70
C GLN A 345 -0.29 -5.76 -35.40
N ASP A 346 0.32 -4.63 -35.05
CA ASP A 346 1.64 -4.21 -35.54
C ASP A 346 2.72 -5.25 -35.19
N ILE A 347 2.67 -5.82 -33.99
CA ILE A 347 3.60 -6.89 -33.57
C ILE A 347 3.37 -8.16 -34.39
N LEU A 348 2.11 -8.57 -34.63
CA LEU A 348 1.78 -9.74 -35.44
C LEU A 348 2.19 -9.58 -36.91
N GLU A 349 2.07 -8.38 -37.46
CA GLU A 349 2.53 -8.07 -38.81
C GLU A 349 4.07 -8.11 -38.90
N GLN A 350 4.77 -7.53 -37.91
CA GLN A 350 6.23 -7.66 -37.79
C GLN A 350 6.68 -9.11 -37.61
N MET A 351 5.93 -9.94 -36.86
CA MET A 351 6.19 -11.37 -36.72
C MET A 351 6.07 -12.08 -38.07
N ARG A 352 5.11 -11.70 -38.93
CA ARG A 352 4.95 -12.28 -40.27
C ARG A 352 6.05 -11.86 -41.24
N GLU A 353 6.51 -10.62 -41.18
CA GLU A 353 7.54 -10.09 -42.08
C GLU A 353 8.95 -10.61 -41.74
N ILE A 354 9.34 -10.55 -40.47
CA ILE A 354 10.73 -10.81 -40.03
C ILE A 354 10.90 -12.23 -39.49
N GLY A 355 9.81 -12.83 -38.98
CA GLY A 355 9.86 -14.08 -38.24
C GLY A 355 10.51 -13.94 -36.85
N ILE A 356 10.41 -14.99 -36.05
CA ILE A 356 11.01 -15.04 -34.70
C ILE A 356 12.42 -15.65 -34.78
N TRP A 357 13.38 -15.01 -34.13
CA TRP A 357 14.74 -15.53 -34.00
C TRP A 357 14.83 -16.47 -32.80
N GLU A 358 14.97 -17.77 -33.04
CA GLU A 358 14.84 -18.80 -31.99
C GLU A 358 16.16 -19.14 -31.27
N HIS A 359 17.30 -18.78 -31.86
CA HIS A 359 18.62 -19.13 -31.35
C HIS A 359 19.66 -18.07 -31.75
N GLY A 360 20.73 -17.95 -30.97
CA GLY A 360 21.84 -17.00 -31.20
C GLY A 360 22.40 -17.02 -32.62
N ASN A 361 22.54 -18.21 -33.22
CA ASN A 361 23.05 -18.34 -34.59
C ASN A 361 22.14 -17.62 -35.61
N LYS A 362 20.82 -17.79 -35.47
CA LYS A 362 19.81 -17.14 -36.33
C LYS A 362 19.82 -15.62 -36.15
N ILE A 363 20.03 -15.14 -34.92
CA ILE A 363 20.20 -13.70 -34.63
C ILE A 363 21.37 -13.15 -35.44
N ASN A 364 22.55 -13.80 -35.37
CA ASN A 364 23.74 -13.34 -36.07
C ASN A 364 23.55 -13.38 -37.60
N THR A 365 23.01 -14.47 -38.14
CA THR A 365 22.76 -14.60 -39.59
C THR A 365 21.79 -13.54 -40.12
N GLU A 366 20.71 -13.23 -39.39
CA GLU A 366 19.75 -12.19 -39.81
C GLU A 366 20.31 -10.78 -39.62
N LEU A 367 21.16 -10.55 -38.62
CA LEU A 367 21.86 -9.29 -38.45
C LEU A 367 22.90 -9.04 -39.55
N GLU A 368 23.56 -10.07 -40.07
CA GLU A 368 24.48 -9.94 -41.20
C GLU A 368 23.79 -9.48 -42.49
N LYS A 369 22.51 -9.81 -42.67
CA LYS A 369 21.69 -9.30 -43.79
C LYS A 369 21.40 -7.79 -43.68
N CYS A 370 21.50 -7.21 -42.49
CA CYS A 370 21.26 -5.80 -42.25
C CYS A 370 22.50 -4.96 -42.58
N ARG A 371 22.39 -4.08 -43.58
CA ARG A 371 23.54 -3.29 -44.10
C ARG A 371 24.00 -2.18 -43.16
N THR A 372 23.10 -1.65 -42.32
CA THR A 372 23.40 -0.49 -41.47
C THR A 372 23.19 -0.80 -39.98
N LYS A 373 23.98 -0.15 -39.13
CA LYS A 373 23.87 -0.25 -37.66
C LYS A 373 22.47 0.15 -37.16
N THR A 374 21.86 1.16 -37.79
CA THR A 374 20.50 1.60 -37.46
C THR A 374 19.46 0.52 -37.76
N GLN A 375 19.58 -0.17 -38.91
CA GLN A 375 18.70 -1.29 -39.24
C GLN A 375 18.87 -2.44 -38.25
N LYS A 376 20.11 -2.81 -37.91
CA LYS A 376 20.39 -3.85 -36.91
C LYS A 376 19.73 -3.57 -35.57
N ILE A 377 19.88 -2.35 -35.04
CA ILE A 377 19.25 -1.94 -33.78
C ILE A 377 17.72 -1.95 -33.91
N LYS A 378 17.17 -1.52 -35.05
CA LYS A 378 15.72 -1.57 -35.30
C LYS A 378 15.19 -3.00 -35.27
N SER A 379 15.84 -3.93 -36.00
CA SER A 379 15.47 -5.34 -36.03
C SER A 379 15.57 -6.00 -34.65
N LEU A 380 16.63 -5.70 -33.89
CA LEU A 380 16.77 -6.15 -32.50
C LEU A 380 15.60 -5.66 -31.63
N LYS A 381 15.27 -4.37 -31.69
CA LYS A 381 14.13 -3.81 -30.93
C LYS A 381 12.80 -4.47 -31.31
N GLN A 382 12.59 -4.78 -32.58
CA GLN A 382 11.41 -5.51 -33.03
C GLN A 382 11.36 -6.91 -32.40
N GLN A 383 12.48 -7.64 -32.39
CA GLN A 383 12.57 -8.94 -31.72
C GLN A 383 12.33 -8.86 -30.20
N PHE A 384 12.88 -7.86 -29.52
CA PHE A 384 12.58 -7.63 -28.10
C PHE A 384 11.09 -7.41 -27.85
N ASN A 385 10.43 -6.58 -28.66
CA ASN A 385 8.99 -6.34 -28.51
C ASN A 385 8.17 -7.62 -28.75
N MET A 386 8.54 -8.42 -29.76
CA MET A 386 7.90 -9.71 -30.04
C MET A 386 8.08 -10.69 -28.87
N ILE A 387 9.30 -10.84 -28.35
CA ILE A 387 9.60 -11.74 -27.23
C ILE A 387 8.93 -11.28 -25.93
N LYS A 388 8.82 -9.97 -25.71
CA LYS A 388 8.17 -9.40 -24.53
C LYS A 388 6.70 -9.80 -24.39
N GLU A 389 6.00 -9.98 -25.49
CA GLU A 389 4.61 -10.48 -25.49
C GLU A 389 4.53 -12.01 -25.30
N LEU A 390 5.61 -12.74 -25.57
CA LEU A 390 5.65 -14.21 -25.51
C LEU A 390 6.26 -14.78 -24.23
N VAL A 391 7.03 -13.98 -23.49
CA VAL A 391 7.79 -14.44 -22.31
C VAL A 391 7.41 -13.61 -21.11
N THR A 392 7.02 -14.29 -20.03
CA THR A 392 6.79 -13.65 -18.73
C THR A 392 8.10 -13.65 -17.97
N VAL A 393 8.59 -12.49 -17.53
CA VAL A 393 9.94 -12.39 -16.94
C VAL A 393 9.86 -11.83 -15.53
N ASN A 394 10.64 -12.41 -14.61
CA ASN A 394 10.65 -12.02 -13.20
C ASN A 394 11.14 -10.57 -13.02
N CYS A 395 10.84 -9.96 -11.86
CA CYS A 395 11.21 -8.59 -11.56
C CYS A 395 12.71 -8.31 -11.70
N GLU A 396 13.55 -9.25 -11.28
CA GLU A 396 15.02 -9.18 -11.36
C GLU A 396 15.54 -9.13 -12.80
N GLN A 397 14.83 -9.78 -13.72
CA GLN A 397 15.22 -9.93 -15.12
C GLN A 397 14.60 -8.86 -16.04
N LYS A 398 13.79 -7.95 -15.50
CA LYS A 398 13.18 -6.85 -16.29
C LYS A 398 14.21 -5.96 -16.99
N HIS A 399 15.42 -5.89 -16.45
CA HIS A 399 16.52 -5.10 -17.03
C HIS A 399 16.91 -5.58 -18.44
N LEU A 400 16.60 -6.84 -18.80
CA LEU A 400 16.90 -7.42 -20.12
C LEU A 400 16.12 -6.75 -21.25
N PHE A 401 14.93 -6.21 -20.99
CA PHE A 401 14.13 -5.48 -21.99
C PHE A 401 14.52 -4.00 -22.13
N LEU A 402 15.51 -3.52 -21.38
CA LEU A 402 15.93 -2.12 -21.47
C LEU A 402 16.79 -1.89 -22.73
N TYR A 403 16.64 -0.71 -23.33
CA TYR A 403 17.43 -0.27 -24.49
C TYR A 403 18.56 0.70 -24.10
N SER A 404 18.63 1.10 -22.83
CA SER A 404 19.56 2.09 -22.32
C SER A 404 19.74 1.98 -20.81
N CYS A 405 20.90 2.39 -20.30
CA CYS A 405 21.14 2.56 -18.87
C CYS A 405 21.71 3.96 -18.61
N LYS A 406 21.16 4.66 -17.60
CA LYS A 406 21.59 6.03 -17.21
C LYS A 406 21.67 7.00 -18.41
N GLY A 407 20.67 6.94 -19.31
CA GLY A 407 20.58 7.79 -20.49
C GLY A 407 21.51 7.42 -21.66
N LYS A 408 22.39 6.42 -21.50
CA LYS A 408 23.24 5.93 -22.59
C LYS A 408 22.59 4.73 -23.28
N PRO A 409 22.39 4.75 -24.62
CA PRO A 409 21.83 3.61 -25.34
C PRO A 409 22.79 2.42 -25.30
N TYR A 410 22.24 1.21 -25.25
CA TYR A 410 23.04 -0.01 -25.30
C TYR A 410 23.69 -0.22 -26.68
N SER A 411 24.86 -0.86 -26.66
CA SER A 411 25.55 -1.29 -27.88
C SER A 411 24.79 -2.44 -28.56
N GLU A 412 25.05 -2.64 -29.85
CA GLU A 412 24.53 -3.78 -30.62
C GLU A 412 24.84 -5.11 -29.92
N LEU A 413 26.10 -5.30 -29.49
CA LEU A 413 26.53 -6.50 -28.76
C LEU A 413 25.71 -6.72 -27.48
N LYS A 414 25.48 -5.66 -26.69
CA LYS A 414 24.72 -5.79 -25.44
C LYS A 414 23.26 -6.15 -25.69
N LEU A 415 22.67 -5.61 -26.74
CA LEU A 415 21.30 -5.97 -27.14
C LEU A 415 21.21 -7.42 -27.62
N VAL A 416 22.22 -7.92 -28.34
CA VAL A 416 22.29 -9.34 -28.74
C VAL A 416 22.41 -10.25 -27.52
N GLU A 417 23.30 -9.94 -26.58
CA GLU A 417 23.45 -10.69 -25.31
C GLU A 417 22.12 -10.77 -24.54
N ASN A 418 21.46 -9.63 -24.35
CA ASN A 418 20.19 -9.57 -23.64
C ASN A 418 19.10 -10.39 -24.37
N LEU A 419 19.09 -10.38 -25.72
CA LEU A 419 18.11 -11.13 -26.50
C LEU A 419 18.33 -12.64 -26.40
N VAL A 420 19.59 -13.09 -26.42
CA VAL A 420 19.95 -14.50 -26.21
C VAL A 420 19.50 -14.98 -24.84
N GLN A 421 19.76 -14.21 -23.78
CA GLN A 421 19.32 -14.57 -22.42
C GLN A 421 17.79 -14.68 -22.32
N LEU A 422 17.04 -13.79 -22.97
CA LEU A 422 15.58 -13.87 -23.01
C LEU A 422 15.08 -15.13 -23.74
N LEU A 423 15.77 -15.54 -24.81
CA LEU A 423 15.44 -16.79 -25.52
C LEU A 423 15.72 -18.02 -24.67
N ASP A 424 16.79 -18.01 -23.88
CA ASP A 424 17.11 -19.11 -22.97
C ASP A 424 16.06 -19.21 -21.85
N ILE A 425 15.62 -18.08 -21.29
CA ILE A 425 14.49 -18.04 -20.34
C ILE A 425 13.23 -18.62 -20.99
N LYS A 426 12.91 -18.23 -22.23
CA LYS A 426 11.76 -18.76 -22.97
C LYS A 426 11.84 -20.27 -23.13
N LYS A 427 13.01 -20.82 -23.47
CA LYS A 427 13.23 -22.26 -23.61
C LYS A 427 13.01 -22.98 -22.28
N HIS A 428 13.60 -22.47 -21.19
CA HIS A 428 13.40 -23.05 -19.86
C HIS A 428 11.94 -23.04 -19.42
N GLN A 429 11.20 -21.95 -19.67
CA GLN A 429 9.76 -21.90 -19.38
C GLN A 429 8.96 -22.89 -20.22
N SER A 430 9.30 -23.03 -21.49
CA SER A 430 8.64 -24.00 -22.38
C SER A 430 8.87 -25.44 -21.89
N SER A 431 10.09 -25.76 -21.41
CA SER A 431 10.42 -27.06 -20.81
C SER A 431 9.78 -27.29 -19.45
N GLN A 432 9.64 -26.25 -18.62
CA GLN A 432 8.95 -26.34 -17.33
C GLN A 432 7.45 -26.53 -17.50
N ASN A 433 6.82 -25.80 -18.42
CA ASN A 433 5.40 -25.94 -18.73
C ASN A 433 5.07 -27.34 -19.28
N SER A 434 5.94 -27.96 -20.07
CA SER A 434 5.77 -29.37 -20.46
C SER A 434 5.84 -30.31 -19.26
N SER A 435 6.72 -30.06 -18.28
CA SER A 435 6.82 -30.89 -17.07
C SER A 435 5.67 -30.66 -16.09
N GLU A 436 5.12 -29.45 -16.00
CA GLU A 436 3.92 -29.16 -15.22
C GLU A 436 2.69 -29.80 -15.84
N ASN A 437 2.54 -29.73 -17.17
CA ASN A 437 1.46 -30.44 -17.86
C ASN A 437 1.54 -31.95 -17.66
N ASP A 438 2.74 -32.53 -17.71
CA ASP A 438 2.98 -33.94 -17.38
C ASP A 438 2.75 -34.23 -15.89
N PHE A 439 3.05 -33.29 -15.00
CA PHE A 439 2.78 -33.41 -13.57
C PHE A 439 1.27 -33.47 -13.29
N TYR A 440 0.46 -32.61 -13.92
CA TYR A 440 -1.00 -32.66 -13.77
C TYR A 440 -1.59 -33.94 -14.39
N LEU A 441 -1.08 -34.42 -15.52
CA LEU A 441 -1.49 -35.70 -16.11
C LEU A 441 -1.10 -36.91 -15.25
N ALA A 442 0.08 -36.88 -14.61
CA ALA A 442 0.51 -37.90 -13.67
C ALA A 442 -0.33 -37.86 -12.37
N LYS A 443 -0.67 -36.67 -11.88
CA LYS A 443 -1.54 -36.45 -10.71
C LYS A 443 -2.99 -36.86 -10.98
N LEU A 444 -3.52 -36.56 -12.17
CA LEU A 444 -4.80 -37.09 -12.67
C LEU A 444 -4.77 -38.62 -12.69
N SER A 445 -3.63 -39.23 -13.01
CA SER A 445 -3.54 -40.69 -13.10
C SER A 445 -3.41 -41.38 -11.74
N LYS A 446 -2.67 -40.81 -10.78
CA LYS A 446 -2.29 -41.47 -9.52
C LYS A 446 -2.87 -40.88 -8.23
N GLU A 447 -3.23 -39.59 -8.19
CA GLU A 447 -3.58 -38.86 -6.96
C GLU A 447 -4.84 -37.98 -7.15
N ARG A 448 -5.90 -38.60 -7.67
CA ARG A 448 -7.14 -37.94 -8.11
C ARG A 448 -7.84 -37.16 -7.00
N GLU A 449 -7.78 -37.67 -5.78
CA GLU A 449 -8.36 -37.02 -4.60
C GLU A 449 -7.69 -35.67 -4.27
N LEU A 450 -6.43 -35.46 -4.66
CA LEU A 450 -5.74 -34.19 -4.41
C LEU A 450 -6.27 -33.03 -5.25
N LEU A 451 -6.96 -33.35 -6.36
CA LEU A 451 -7.60 -32.36 -7.23
C LEU A 451 -8.87 -31.77 -6.59
N ILE A 452 -9.40 -32.41 -5.54
CA ILE A 452 -10.51 -31.85 -4.78
C ILE A 452 -10.11 -30.48 -4.21
N GLY A 453 -10.95 -29.48 -4.47
CA GLY A 453 -10.78 -28.09 -4.09
C GLY A 453 -10.03 -27.23 -5.10
N TYR A 454 -9.42 -27.79 -6.15
CA TYR A 454 -8.82 -26.98 -7.22
C TYR A 454 -9.90 -26.22 -7.98
N GLN A 455 -9.56 -24.99 -8.37
CA GLN A 455 -10.33 -24.25 -9.34
C GLN A 455 -9.86 -24.62 -10.76
N ILE A 456 -10.76 -24.52 -11.72
CA ILE A 456 -10.47 -24.76 -13.13
C ILE A 456 -11.06 -23.64 -13.97
N LEU A 457 -10.44 -23.36 -15.10
CA LEU A 457 -10.99 -22.56 -16.18
C LEU A 457 -11.31 -23.50 -17.34
N HIS A 458 -12.57 -23.60 -17.72
CA HIS A 458 -13.05 -24.50 -18.76
C HIS A 458 -13.71 -23.70 -19.89
N VAL A 459 -13.24 -23.90 -21.12
CA VAL A 459 -13.73 -23.28 -22.35
C VAL A 459 -14.74 -24.22 -23.00
N TRP A 460 -16.01 -23.79 -23.08
CA TRP A 460 -17.08 -24.52 -23.75
C TRP A 460 -17.54 -23.77 -24.99
N HIS A 461 -17.79 -24.48 -26.08
CA HIS A 461 -18.41 -23.89 -27.26
C HIS A 461 -19.92 -23.77 -27.03
N ASP A 462 -20.45 -22.55 -27.10
CA ASP A 462 -21.88 -22.29 -27.03
C ASP A 462 -22.45 -22.27 -28.45
N ASP A 463 -23.13 -23.35 -28.85
CA ASP A 463 -23.72 -23.50 -30.19
C ASP A 463 -24.74 -22.40 -30.51
N GLU A 464 -25.49 -21.92 -29.50
CA GLU A 464 -26.48 -20.86 -29.71
C GLU A 464 -25.81 -19.52 -29.99
N LYS A 465 -24.69 -19.25 -29.31
CA LYS A 465 -23.92 -18.00 -29.48
C LYS A 465 -22.81 -18.07 -30.53
N GLN A 466 -22.53 -19.26 -31.06
CA GLN A 466 -21.39 -19.56 -31.94
C GLN A 466 -20.06 -18.99 -31.40
N MET A 467 -19.84 -19.08 -30.09
CA MET A 467 -18.63 -18.55 -29.46
C MET A 467 -18.16 -19.41 -28.30
N ASP A 468 -16.84 -19.43 -28.09
CA ASP A 468 -16.21 -20.07 -26.93
C ASP A 468 -16.43 -19.23 -25.67
N CYS A 469 -17.01 -19.85 -24.66
CA CYS A 469 -17.32 -19.24 -23.37
C CYS A 469 -16.39 -19.78 -22.29
N ASN A 470 -15.81 -18.88 -21.49
CA ASN A 470 -14.94 -19.23 -20.38
C ASN A 470 -15.75 -19.40 -19.08
N TRP A 471 -15.77 -20.61 -18.56
CA TRP A 471 -16.41 -20.96 -17.30
C TRP A 471 -15.38 -21.20 -16.21
N LEU A 472 -15.61 -20.62 -15.03
CA LEU A 472 -14.82 -20.95 -13.85
C LEU A 472 -15.49 -22.12 -13.14
N GLY A 473 -14.71 -23.11 -12.75
CA GLY A 473 -15.19 -24.31 -12.05
C GLY A 473 -14.43 -24.57 -10.77
N LYS A 474 -15.02 -25.33 -9.85
CA LYS A 474 -14.34 -25.88 -8.68
C LYS A 474 -14.65 -27.36 -8.54
N ILE A 475 -13.60 -28.18 -8.41
CA ILE A 475 -13.73 -29.61 -8.18
C ILE A 475 -14.15 -29.84 -6.74
N LEU A 476 -15.33 -30.42 -6.53
CA LEU A 476 -15.93 -30.62 -5.21
C LEU A 476 -15.60 -31.99 -4.63
N THR A 477 -15.84 -33.05 -5.40
CA THR A 477 -15.67 -34.43 -4.96
C THR A 477 -15.20 -35.30 -6.11
N TYR A 478 -14.62 -36.45 -5.78
CA TYR A 478 -14.28 -37.51 -6.73
C TYR A 478 -14.85 -38.81 -6.22
N ASP A 479 -15.72 -39.45 -7.00
CA ASP A 479 -16.32 -40.75 -6.68
C ASP A 479 -16.42 -41.60 -7.94
N SER A 480 -16.01 -42.87 -7.83
CA SER A 480 -16.26 -43.91 -8.85
C SER A 480 -15.82 -43.55 -10.28
N GLY A 481 -14.72 -42.81 -10.44
CA GLY A 481 -14.22 -42.42 -11.77
C GLY A 481 -14.67 -41.03 -12.25
N THR A 482 -15.54 -40.37 -11.48
CA THR A 482 -16.23 -39.15 -11.87
C THR A 482 -15.94 -38.02 -10.88
N PHE A 483 -15.62 -36.84 -11.39
CA PHE A 483 -15.48 -35.63 -10.60
C PHE A 483 -16.78 -34.84 -10.62
N LYS A 484 -17.20 -34.37 -9.45
CA LYS A 484 -18.28 -33.40 -9.33
C LYS A 484 -17.69 -32.00 -9.33
N ILE A 485 -18.08 -31.17 -10.29
CA ILE A 485 -17.52 -29.84 -10.53
C ILE A 485 -18.63 -28.81 -10.49
N GLU A 486 -18.47 -27.77 -9.68
CA GLU A 486 -19.37 -26.62 -9.65
C GLU A 486 -18.85 -25.52 -10.59
N TYR A 487 -19.62 -25.14 -11.61
CA TYR A 487 -19.28 -24.07 -12.55
C TYR A 487 -20.05 -22.77 -12.27
N TRP A 488 -19.45 -21.65 -12.62
CA TRP A 488 -20.06 -20.32 -12.65
C TRP A 488 -19.48 -19.47 -13.77
N ASN A 489 -20.32 -18.60 -14.34
CA ASN A 489 -19.91 -17.69 -15.40
C ASN A 489 -19.03 -16.58 -14.82
N LYS A 490 -17.84 -16.38 -15.40
CA LYS A 490 -16.89 -15.36 -14.96
C LYS A 490 -17.43 -13.93 -15.08
N ASP A 491 -18.30 -13.69 -16.06
CA ASP A 491 -18.82 -12.35 -16.38
C ASP A 491 -20.08 -12.01 -15.57
N ILE A 492 -20.70 -13.00 -14.92
CA ILE A 492 -21.95 -12.85 -14.17
C ILE A 492 -21.69 -13.26 -12.71
N LEU A 493 -21.15 -12.32 -11.93
CA LEU A 493 -20.83 -12.48 -10.50
C LEU A 493 -22.09 -12.48 -9.58
N THR A 494 -23.20 -13.06 -10.02
CA THR A 494 -24.36 -13.28 -9.13
C THR A 494 -24.30 -14.69 -8.56
N SER A 495 -24.32 -14.79 -7.23
CA SER A 495 -24.22 -16.04 -6.46
C SER A 495 -25.27 -17.11 -6.79
N SER A 496 -26.23 -16.80 -7.66
CA SER A 496 -27.42 -17.58 -7.99
C SER A 496 -27.28 -18.48 -9.23
N SER A 497 -26.17 -18.48 -9.95
CA SER A 497 -25.98 -19.30 -11.18
C SER A 497 -24.80 -20.27 -11.05
N LYS A 498 -24.79 -21.06 -9.98
CA LYS A 498 -23.83 -22.15 -9.80
C LYS A 498 -24.48 -23.45 -10.21
N GLU A 499 -23.88 -24.15 -11.16
CA GLU A 499 -24.38 -25.41 -11.69
C GLU A 499 -23.35 -26.51 -11.44
N CYS A 500 -23.80 -27.68 -11.00
CA CYS A 500 -22.93 -28.83 -10.74
C CYS A 500 -23.00 -29.82 -11.89
N TYR A 501 -21.84 -30.25 -12.36
CA TYR A 501 -21.67 -31.21 -13.43
C TYR A 501 -20.79 -32.36 -12.97
N ASP A 502 -21.15 -33.55 -13.42
CA ASP A 502 -20.37 -34.75 -13.22
C ASP A 502 -19.54 -35.00 -14.49
N MET A 503 -18.21 -34.97 -14.37
CA MET A 503 -17.28 -35.19 -15.47
C MET A 503 -16.45 -36.44 -15.23
N GLN A 504 -16.42 -37.33 -16.22
CA GLN A 504 -15.55 -38.50 -16.15
C GLN A 504 -14.09 -38.06 -16.24
N ILE A 505 -13.21 -38.82 -15.59
CA ILE A 505 -11.76 -38.53 -15.64
C ILE A 505 -11.22 -38.47 -17.08
N GLY A 506 -11.74 -39.30 -17.97
CA GLY A 506 -11.34 -39.30 -19.39
C GLY A 506 -11.64 -37.98 -20.08
N GLU A 507 -12.77 -37.35 -19.73
CA GLU A 507 -13.19 -36.05 -20.27
C GLU A 507 -12.26 -34.94 -19.76
N ILE A 508 -12.01 -34.87 -18.46
CA ILE A 508 -11.09 -33.87 -17.88
C ILE A 508 -9.69 -33.99 -18.48
N VAL A 509 -9.18 -35.22 -18.65
CA VAL A 509 -7.87 -35.44 -19.28
C VAL A 509 -7.87 -35.00 -20.74
N THR A 510 -8.95 -35.26 -21.47
CA THR A 510 -9.08 -34.88 -22.88
C THR A 510 -9.17 -33.37 -23.04
N ASP A 511 -10.03 -32.72 -22.25
CA ASP A 511 -10.22 -31.27 -22.26
C ASP A 511 -8.95 -30.54 -21.83
N TYR A 512 -8.22 -31.08 -20.85
CA TYR A 512 -6.92 -30.55 -20.44
C TYR A 512 -5.87 -30.67 -21.56
N LYS A 513 -5.77 -31.83 -22.22
CA LYS A 513 -4.83 -32.04 -23.34
C LYS A 513 -5.14 -31.16 -24.54
N ASN A 514 -6.42 -30.89 -24.78
CA ASN A 514 -6.87 -30.02 -25.87
C ASN A 514 -6.70 -28.53 -25.54
N GLY A 515 -6.33 -28.18 -24.30
CA GLY A 515 -6.20 -26.80 -23.82
C GLY A 515 -7.53 -26.13 -23.49
N SER A 516 -8.64 -26.86 -23.56
CA SER A 516 -9.98 -26.40 -23.20
C SER A 516 -10.18 -26.32 -21.69
N LEU A 517 -9.37 -27.03 -20.90
CA LEU A 517 -9.41 -26.99 -19.43
C LEU A 517 -8.04 -26.61 -18.88
N GLN A 518 -8.01 -25.68 -17.93
CA GLN A 518 -6.79 -25.25 -17.23
C GLN A 518 -7.02 -25.30 -15.71
N PHE A 519 -6.08 -25.86 -14.95
CA PHE A 519 -6.11 -25.80 -13.49
C PHE A 519 -5.64 -24.43 -13.01
N THR A 520 -6.35 -23.85 -12.07
CA THR A 520 -5.96 -22.63 -11.35
C THR A 520 -5.72 -22.97 -9.89
N ASP A 521 -4.82 -22.25 -9.22
CA ASP A 521 -4.43 -22.54 -7.83
C ASP A 521 -5.62 -22.59 -6.87
N LYS A 522 -5.49 -23.41 -5.80
CA LYS A 522 -6.56 -23.67 -4.80
C LYS A 522 -7.13 -22.40 -4.13
N ASP A 523 -6.40 -21.28 -4.17
CA ASP A 523 -6.70 -20.04 -3.44
C ASP A 523 -6.52 -18.76 -4.27
N ALA A 524 -6.71 -18.83 -5.60
CA ALA A 524 -6.63 -17.65 -6.49
C ALA A 524 -7.82 -16.69 -6.37
#